data_AF-A0A081DBP0-F1
#
_entry.id   AF-A0A081DBP0-F1
#
_cell.length_a   1.000
_cell.length_b   1.000
_cell.length_c   1.000
_cell.angle_alpha   90.00
_cell.angle_beta   90.00
_cell.angle_gamma   90.00
#
_symmetry.space_group_name_H-M   'P 1'
#
loop_
_entity.id
_entity.type
_entity.pdbx_description
1 polymer ?
#
loop_
_entity_poly.entity_id
_entity_poly.type
_entity_poly.pdbx_seq_one_letter_code
_entity_poly.pdbx_strand_id
1 'polypeptide(L)'
;MAFEFLKPVSDEVQAHAMLQPQHAIGNVIKIHTAHTGLPQLKGVQMVLVGVLENRRDENALLQIKNVDQARKQFYELFPGNWLLNIVDMGDVHPGDRVEDTYYVLQQLTAELLSKKIIPIYLGGSRI
;
A
#
# COMPACT_ATOMS: atom_id res chain seq x y z
N MET A 1 0.86 -3.50 -16.52
CA MET A 1 0.02 -4.71 -16.37
C MET A 1 -0.45 -4.92 -14.93
N ALA A 2 0.39 -5.29 -13.95
CA ALA A 2 -0.10 -5.48 -12.56
C ALA A 2 -0.26 -4.15 -11.78
N PHE A 3 0.65 -3.20 -11.97
CA PHE A 3 0.61 -1.91 -11.28
C PHE A 3 -0.55 -0.99 -11.70
N GLU A 4 -1.21 -1.29 -12.82
CA GLU A 4 -2.37 -0.52 -13.33
C GLU A 4 -3.62 -0.70 -12.46
N PHE A 5 -3.67 -1.76 -11.65
CA PHE A 5 -4.77 -2.03 -10.73
C PHE A 5 -4.62 -1.31 -9.38
N LEU A 6 -3.50 -0.61 -9.17
CA LEU A 6 -3.25 0.15 -7.95
C LEU A 6 -3.92 1.51 -8.04
N LYS A 7 -4.70 1.83 -7.02
CA LYS A 7 -5.25 3.17 -6.83
C LYS A 7 -4.35 3.97 -5.88
N PRO A 8 -4.20 5.28 -6.11
CA PRO A 8 -3.35 6.11 -5.27
C PRO A 8 -3.87 6.17 -3.82
N VAL A 9 -2.95 6.47 -2.90
CA VAL A 9 -3.27 6.75 -1.49
C VAL A 9 -4.20 7.97 -1.42
N SER A 10 -5.19 7.92 -0.51
CA SER A 10 -6.16 9.01 -0.36
C SER A 10 -5.51 10.34 0.01
N ASP A 11 -6.09 11.44 -0.46
CA ASP A 11 -5.59 12.80 -0.18
C ASP A 11 -5.61 13.11 1.33
N GLU A 12 -6.52 12.50 2.07
CA GLU A 12 -6.59 12.64 3.54
C GLU A 12 -5.34 12.07 4.22
N VAL A 13 -4.86 10.90 3.77
CA VAL A 13 -3.64 10.30 4.30
C VAL A 13 -2.41 11.09 3.87
N GLN A 14 -2.38 11.60 2.64
CA GLN A 14 -1.30 12.47 2.17
C GLN A 14 -1.22 13.76 2.99
N ALA A 15 -2.35 14.42 3.24
CA ALA A 15 -2.42 15.61 4.09
C ALA A 15 -1.96 15.30 5.52
N HIS A 16 -2.37 14.15 6.07
CA HIS A 16 -1.89 13.72 7.38
C HIS A 16 -0.38 13.50 7.43
N ALA A 17 0.23 12.93 6.38
CA ALA A 17 1.68 12.76 6.26
C ALA A 17 2.42 14.11 6.32
N MET A 18 1.92 15.11 5.57
CA MET A 18 2.51 16.45 5.53
C MET A 18 2.48 17.19 6.87
N LEU A 19 1.56 16.82 7.77
CA LEU A 19 1.48 17.37 9.13
C LEU A 19 2.45 16.70 10.11
N GLN A 20 3.10 15.61 9.72
CA GLN A 20 4.08 14.92 10.56
C GLN A 20 5.43 15.64 10.58
N PRO A 21 6.31 15.34 11.56
CA PRO A 21 7.69 15.80 11.54
C PRO A 21 8.42 15.41 10.24
N GLN A 22 9.38 16.22 9.81
CA GLN A 22 10.13 16.01 8.57
C GLN A 22 10.80 14.61 8.48
N HIS A 23 11.16 14.04 9.63
CA HIS A 23 11.82 12.74 9.72
C HIS A 23 10.87 11.58 10.01
N ALA A 24 9.56 11.83 10.11
CA ALA A 24 8.57 10.76 10.23
C ALA A 24 8.46 9.99 8.91
N ILE A 25 8.08 8.71 8.99
CA ILE A 25 7.98 7.79 7.85
C ILE A 25 7.16 8.42 6.72
N GLY A 26 6.01 9.03 7.02
CA GLY A 26 5.13 9.64 6.02
C GLY A 26 5.79 10.73 5.16
N ASN A 27 6.84 11.39 5.67
CA ASN A 27 7.57 12.45 4.97
C ASN A 27 8.88 11.99 4.31
N VAL A 28 9.38 10.79 4.63
CA VAL A 28 10.64 10.27 4.07
C VAL A 28 10.43 9.21 2.98
N ILE A 29 9.28 8.53 2.96
CA ILE A 29 8.95 7.54 1.93
C ILE A 29 8.37 8.21 0.68
N LYS A 30 8.36 7.48 -0.45
CA LYS A 30 7.66 7.92 -1.66
C LYS A 30 6.24 7.34 -1.65
N ILE A 31 5.27 8.13 -2.10
CA ILE A 31 3.85 7.75 -2.05
C ILE A 31 3.25 7.85 -3.46
N HIS A 32 2.48 6.83 -3.86
CA HIS A 32 1.63 6.89 -5.04
C HIS A 32 0.45 7.81 -4.78
N THR A 33 0.43 8.96 -5.45
CA THR A 33 -0.63 9.97 -5.36
C THR A 33 -1.34 10.12 -6.70
N ALA A 34 -2.57 10.65 -6.68
CA ALA A 34 -3.30 10.94 -7.92
C ALA A 34 -2.59 12.00 -8.78
N HIS A 35 -1.82 12.88 -8.16
CA HIS A 35 -1.14 13.99 -8.84
C HIS A 35 0.21 13.60 -9.45
N THR A 36 0.99 12.77 -8.75
CA THR A 36 2.35 12.39 -9.18
C THR A 36 2.43 11.00 -9.80
N GLY A 37 1.36 10.21 -9.67
CA GLY A 37 1.32 8.82 -10.12
C GLY A 37 2.24 7.90 -9.31
N LEU A 38 2.44 6.69 -9.83
CA LEU A 38 3.22 5.65 -9.16
C LEU A 38 4.73 5.99 -9.17
N PRO A 39 5.41 5.99 -8.00
CA PRO A 39 6.84 6.27 -7.94
C PRO A 39 7.70 5.24 -8.68
N GLN A 40 8.88 5.67 -9.16
CA GLN A 40 9.85 4.75 -9.74
C GLN A 40 10.41 3.79 -8.68
N LEU A 41 10.46 2.51 -9.02
CA LEU A 41 10.87 1.43 -8.11
C LEU A 41 12.39 1.18 -8.07
N LYS A 42 13.21 2.03 -8.71
CA LYS A 42 14.67 1.86 -8.73
C LYS A 42 15.25 2.05 -7.33
N GLY A 43 15.93 1.02 -6.81
CA GLY A 43 16.57 1.03 -5.49
C GLY A 43 15.60 0.92 -4.31
N VAL A 44 14.31 0.65 -4.58
CA VAL A 44 13.31 0.36 -3.56
C VAL A 44 13.57 -1.04 -2.99
N GLN A 45 13.39 -1.20 -1.69
CA GLN A 45 13.61 -2.47 -0.98
C GLN A 45 12.31 -3.05 -0.45
N MET A 46 11.34 -2.19 -0.16
CA MET A 46 10.06 -2.57 0.41
C MET A 46 8.96 -1.71 -0.17
N VAL A 47 7.79 -2.30 -0.36
CA VAL A 47 6.59 -1.56 -0.76
C VAL A 47 5.43 -1.82 0.19
N LEU A 48 4.63 -0.80 0.43
CA LEU A 48 3.37 -0.90 1.16
C LEU A 48 2.22 -0.92 0.16
N VAL A 49 1.29 -1.86 0.32
CA VAL A 49 0.11 -1.99 -0.55
C VAL A 49 -1.11 -2.29 0.31
N GLY A 50 -2.15 -1.46 0.23
CA GLY A 50 -3.44 -1.78 0.83
C GLY A 50 -4.21 -2.80 -0.01
N VAL A 51 -4.93 -3.70 0.63
CA VAL A 51 -5.76 -4.73 0.00
C VAL A 51 -7.16 -4.62 0.54
N LEU A 52 -8.07 -4.09 -0.27
CA LEU A 52 -9.44 -3.81 0.13
C LEU A 52 -10.37 -5.01 -0.15
N GLU A 53 -9.91 -6.21 0.19
CA GLU A 53 -10.64 -7.46 -0.01
C GLU A 53 -10.89 -8.16 1.33
N ASN A 54 -12.17 -8.28 1.67
CA ASN A 54 -12.63 -9.00 2.86
C ASN A 54 -13.89 -9.84 2.60
N ARG A 55 -14.22 -10.14 1.33
CA ARG A 55 -15.41 -10.94 0.99
C ARG A 55 -15.37 -12.39 1.52
N ARG A 56 -14.19 -12.91 1.88
CA ARG A 56 -14.00 -14.23 2.49
C ARG A 56 -13.79 -14.18 4.01
N ASP A 57 -13.95 -13.02 4.63
CA ASP A 57 -13.96 -12.93 6.10
C ASP A 57 -15.35 -13.29 6.62
N GLU A 58 -15.45 -14.43 7.30
CA GLU A 58 -16.69 -14.90 7.92
C GLU A 58 -17.24 -13.93 8.97
N ASN A 59 -16.39 -13.05 9.52
CA ASN A 59 -16.78 -12.05 10.52
C ASN A 59 -16.96 -10.65 9.93
N ALA A 60 -16.76 -10.46 8.62
CA ALA A 60 -16.91 -9.14 8.01
C ALA A 60 -18.39 -8.75 7.91
N LEU A 61 -18.79 -7.81 8.77
CA LEU A 61 -20.12 -7.20 8.71
C LEU A 61 -20.28 -6.24 7.52
N LEU A 62 -19.17 -5.64 7.08
CA LEU A 62 -19.14 -4.64 6.01
C LEU A 62 -17.87 -4.79 5.17
N GLN A 63 -17.96 -4.36 3.91
CA GLN A 63 -16.80 -4.28 3.04
C GLN A 63 -15.80 -3.25 3.54
N ILE A 64 -14.52 -3.61 3.57
CA ILE A 64 -13.43 -2.68 3.89
C ILE A 64 -13.36 -1.59 2.82
N LYS A 65 -13.34 -0.32 3.24
CA LYS A 65 -13.34 0.83 2.32
C LYS A 65 -11.96 1.41 2.07
N ASN A 66 -11.10 1.36 3.09
CA ASN A 66 -9.72 1.81 3.03
C ASN A 66 -8.93 1.16 4.18
N VAL A 67 -7.61 1.35 4.17
CA VAL A 67 -6.70 1.01 5.27
C VAL A 67 -6.02 2.27 5.83
N ASP A 68 -6.68 3.42 5.65
CA ASP A 68 -6.08 4.74 5.84
C ASP A 68 -5.67 4.98 7.30
N GLN A 69 -6.45 4.47 8.26
CA GLN A 69 -6.10 4.60 9.66
C GLN A 69 -4.78 3.89 10.00
N ALA A 70 -4.59 2.66 9.51
CA ALA A 70 -3.33 1.93 9.71
C ALA A 70 -2.17 2.66 9.03
N ARG A 71 -2.40 3.19 7.83
CA ARG A 71 -1.42 3.96 7.07
C ARG A 71 -1.01 5.25 7.80
N LYS A 72 -1.96 6.02 8.33
CA LYS A 72 -1.70 7.24 9.14
C LYS A 72 -0.85 6.91 10.36
N GLN A 73 -1.22 5.88 11.12
CA GLN A 73 -0.46 5.46 12.29
C GLN A 73 0.96 5.01 11.92
N PHE A 74 1.14 4.34 10.79
CA PHE A 74 2.47 4.01 10.27
C PHE A 74 3.28 5.25 9.88
N TYR A 75 2.63 6.26 9.27
CA TYR A 75 3.28 7.49 8.82
C TYR A 75 3.75 8.39 9.97
N GLU A 76 3.14 8.29 11.15
CA GLU A 76 3.54 8.99 12.38
C GLU A 76 4.84 8.43 12.98
N LEU A 77 5.23 7.19 12.65
CA LEU A 77 6.42 6.55 13.21
C LEU A 77 7.72 7.16 12.66
N PHE A 78 8.82 6.93 13.36
CA PHE A 78 10.17 7.30 12.91
C PHE A 78 10.93 6.08 12.35
N PRO A 79 11.69 6.24 11.25
CA PRO A 79 12.42 5.16 10.58
C PRO A 79 13.66 4.67 11.34
N GLY A 80 13.91 5.13 12.58
CA GLY A 80 15.04 4.68 13.39
C GLY A 80 16.38 4.65 12.63
N ASN A 81 17.13 3.55 12.77
CA ASN A 81 18.44 3.35 12.13
C ASN A 81 18.39 2.57 10.81
N TRP A 82 17.20 2.29 10.26
CA TRP A 82 17.09 1.45 9.07
C TRP A 82 17.09 2.30 7.79
N LEU A 83 18.01 1.98 6.87
CA LEU A 83 18.18 2.64 5.57
C LEU A 83 17.26 2.02 4.50
N LEU A 84 16.00 1.73 4.81
CA LEU A 84 15.10 1.11 3.84
C LEU A 84 14.45 2.17 2.95
N ASN A 85 14.63 2.01 1.65
CA ASN A 85 13.85 2.75 0.66
C ASN A 85 12.47 2.11 0.52
N ILE A 86 11.46 2.77 1.08
CA ILE A 86 10.06 2.33 1.04
C ILE A 86 9.27 3.16 0.04
N VAL A 87 8.38 2.50 -0.69
CA VAL A 87 7.32 3.14 -1.49
C VAL A 87 5.96 2.66 -1.00
N ASP A 88 5.05 3.58 -0.72
CA ASP A 88 3.62 3.26 -0.64
C ASP A 88 3.02 3.30 -2.05
N MET A 89 2.55 2.15 -2.52
CA MET A 89 2.02 1.99 -3.87
C MET A 89 0.50 2.21 -3.93
N GLY A 90 -0.15 2.51 -2.81
CA GLY A 90 -1.59 2.68 -2.72
C GLY A 90 -2.31 1.34 -2.53
N ASP A 91 -3.49 1.20 -3.12
CA ASP A 91 -4.44 0.15 -2.77
C ASP A 91 -4.88 -0.69 -3.97
N VAL A 92 -5.02 -2.00 -3.75
CA VAL A 92 -5.74 -2.92 -4.63
C VAL A 92 -7.19 -2.95 -4.19
N HIS A 93 -8.08 -2.58 -5.12
CA HIS A 93 -9.53 -2.69 -4.92
C HIS A 93 -10.02 -4.10 -5.23
N PRO A 94 -11.14 -4.51 -4.62
CA PRO A 94 -11.75 -5.79 -4.95
C PRO A 94 -12.17 -5.80 -6.42
N GLY A 95 -11.77 -6.86 -7.13
CA GLY A 95 -12.24 -7.14 -8.48
C GLY A 95 -13.69 -7.65 -8.48
N ASP A 96 -14.23 -7.96 -9.65
CA ASP A 96 -15.59 -8.48 -9.79
C ASP A 96 -15.78 -9.76 -8.95
N ARG A 97 -14.77 -10.63 -8.94
CA ARG A 97 -14.67 -11.82 -8.10
C ARG A 97 -13.47 -11.75 -7.16
N VAL A 98 -13.54 -12.52 -6.07
CA VAL A 98 -12.42 -12.63 -5.11
C VAL A 98 -11.17 -13.17 -5.81
N GLU A 99 -11.37 -14.12 -6.73
CA GLU A 99 -10.29 -14.71 -7.52
C GLU A 99 -9.56 -13.67 -8.37
N ASP A 100 -10.23 -12.61 -8.83
CA ASP A 100 -9.62 -11.53 -9.62
C ASP A 100 -8.67 -10.70 -8.74
N THR A 101 -9.09 -10.38 -7.50
CA THR A 101 -8.22 -9.73 -6.51
C THR A 101 -6.98 -10.59 -6.24
N TYR A 102 -7.15 -11.89 -6.05
CA TYR A 102 -6.02 -12.81 -5.82
C TYR A 102 -5.07 -12.90 -7.01
N TYR A 103 -5.60 -12.91 -8.23
CA TYR A 103 -4.78 -12.88 -9.43
C TYR A 103 -3.91 -11.61 -9.49
N VAL A 104 -4.49 -10.44 -9.22
CA VAL A 104 -3.75 -9.17 -9.15
C VAL A 104 -2.64 -9.24 -8.10
N LEU A 105 -2.93 -9.73 -6.89
CA LEU A 105 -1.94 -9.87 -5.83
C LEU A 105 -0.81 -10.84 -6.19
N GLN A 106 -1.12 -11.96 -6.87
CA GLN A 106 -0.11 -12.90 -7.33
C GLN A 106 0.81 -12.27 -8.37
N GLN A 107 0.26 -11.58 -9.37
CA GLN A 107 1.05 -10.89 -10.40
C GLN A 107 1.90 -9.78 -9.78
N LEU A 108 1.31 -8.98 -8.90
CA LEU A 108 2.00 -7.91 -8.19
C LEU A 108 3.17 -8.46 -7.36
N THR A 109 2.92 -9.52 -6.58
CA THR A 109 3.95 -10.18 -5.77
C THR A 109 5.07 -10.74 -6.65
N ALA A 110 4.74 -11.46 -7.72
CA ALA A 110 5.73 -12.03 -8.62
C ALA A 110 6.62 -10.93 -9.26
N GLU A 111 6.01 -9.83 -9.71
CA GLU A 111 6.74 -8.71 -10.29
C GLU A 111 7.66 -8.04 -9.26
N LEU A 112 7.18 -7.77 -8.05
CA LEU A 112 7.97 -7.15 -6.98
C LEU A 112 9.14 -8.03 -6.54
N LEU A 113 8.88 -9.33 -6.32
CA LEU A 113 9.92 -10.28 -5.92
C LEU A 113 10.97 -10.47 -7.02
N SER A 114 10.58 -10.46 -8.31
CA SER A 114 11.54 -10.50 -9.42
C SER A 114 12.51 -9.31 -9.41
N LYS A 115 12.08 -8.16 -8.86
CA LYS A 115 12.87 -6.95 -8.66
C LYS A 115 13.57 -6.91 -7.29
N LYS A 116 13.48 -7.98 -6.49
CA LYS A 116 14.00 -8.09 -5.10
C LYS A 116 13.39 -7.07 -4.15
N ILE A 117 12.13 -6.70 -4.38
CA ILE A 117 11.35 -5.79 -3.53
C ILE A 117 10.41 -6.61 -2.66
N ILE A 118 10.39 -6.35 -1.36
CA ILE A 118 9.53 -7.04 -0.40
C ILE A 118 8.17 -6.33 -0.33
N PRO A 119 7.05 -6.97 -0.75
CA PRO A 119 5.72 -6.41 -0.52
C PRO A 119 5.27 -6.58 0.93
N ILE A 120 4.70 -5.53 1.49
CA ILE A 120 3.95 -5.53 2.75
C ILE A 120 2.51 -5.20 2.41
N TYR A 121 1.62 -6.18 2.60
CA TYR A 121 0.20 -6.01 2.35
C TYR A 121 -0.53 -5.62 3.64
N LEU A 122 -1.28 -4.51 3.58
CA LEU A 122 -2.21 -4.09 4.63
C LEU A 122 -3.62 -4.51 4.21
N GLY A 123 -4.27 -5.39 4.96
CA GLY A 123 -5.60 -5.89 4.61
C GLY A 123 -6.40 -6.28 5.85
N GLY A 124 -7.68 -6.57 5.62
CA GLY A 124 -8.64 -6.87 6.70
C GLY A 124 -8.89 -8.35 6.96
N SER A 125 -8.56 -9.25 6.02
CA SER A 125 -8.94 -10.66 6.10
C SER A 125 -7.78 -11.62 5.81
N ARG A 126 -7.97 -12.90 6.15
CA ARG A 126 -7.07 -13.98 5.72
C ARG A 126 -7.23 -14.16 4.21
N ILE A 127 -6.22 -13.70 3.47
CA ILE A 127 -6.08 -13.89 2.02
C ILE A 127 -5.76 -15.35 1.73
#